data_AF-A0AAW3QU22-F1
#
_entry.id   AF-A0AAW3QU22-F1
#
_cell.length_a   1.000
_cell.length_b   1.000
_cell.length_c   1.000
_cell.angle_alpha   90.00
_cell.angle_beta   90.00
_cell.angle_gamma   90.00
#
_symmetry.space_group_name_H-M   'P 1'
#
loop_
_entity.id
_entity.type
_entity.pdbx_description
1 polymer ?
#
loop_
_entity_poly.entity_id
_entity_poly.type
_entity_poly.pdbx_seq_one_letter_code
_entity_poly.pdbx_strand_id
1 'polypeptide(L)'
;MQALGVLCVIFTGLLLLMAIHEPAVAQEAEESPDVVSVSYDRQDLSDPVRASRLLVRIDKAALKACGAMNGLSIPTQELIIRSDCHHETFNRTVAAFHNPTLTHLAAAIDPWVGPRTQEP
;
A
#
# COMPACT_ATOMS: atom_id res chain seq x y z
N MET A 1 0.20 -62.96 -1.85
CA MET A 1 -0.47 -62.45 -0.63
C MET A 1 0.30 -61.31 0.04
N GLN A 2 1.64 -61.30 0.06
CA GLN A 2 2.42 -60.22 0.72
C GLN A 2 2.31 -58.83 0.05
N ALA A 3 2.22 -58.77 -1.29
CA ALA A 3 2.10 -57.50 -2.01
C ALA A 3 0.79 -56.74 -1.74
N LEU A 4 -0.30 -57.45 -1.42
CA LEU A 4 -1.60 -56.83 -1.12
C LEU A 4 -1.60 -56.14 0.25
N GLY A 5 -0.90 -56.73 1.23
CA GLY A 5 -0.79 -56.17 2.58
C GLY A 5 0.02 -54.88 2.61
N VAL A 6 1.11 -54.82 1.85
CA VAL A 6 1.96 -53.60 1.75
C VAL A 6 1.20 -52.44 1.12
N LEU A 7 0.40 -52.71 0.09
CA LEU A 7 -0.41 -51.71 -0.60
C LEU A 7 -1.48 -51.10 0.33
N CYS A 8 -2.10 -51.93 1.17
CA CYS A 8 -3.08 -51.47 2.16
C CYS A 8 -2.46 -50.51 3.17
N VAL A 9 -1.28 -50.83 3.69
CA VAL A 9 -0.57 -50.00 4.69
C VAL A 9 -0.21 -48.63 4.10
N ILE A 10 0.26 -48.59 2.85
CA ILE A 10 0.62 -47.34 2.16
C ILE A 10 -0.62 -46.46 1.97
N PHE A 11 -1.74 -47.03 1.51
CA PHE A 11 -2.98 -46.28 1.32
C PHE A 11 -3.54 -45.74 2.64
N THR A 12 -3.52 -46.53 3.70
CA THR A 12 -3.96 -46.05 5.03
C THR A 12 -3.06 -44.95 5.57
N GLY A 13 -1.74 -45.04 5.35
CA GLY A 13 -0.78 -43.99 5.76
C GLY A 13 -0.98 -42.68 5.00
N LEU A 14 -1.19 -42.75 3.68
CA LEU A 14 -1.47 -41.58 2.84
C LEU A 14 -2.80 -40.91 3.22
N LEU A 15 -3.84 -41.69 3.49
CA LEU A 15 -5.13 -41.15 3.95
C LEU A 15 -5.01 -40.46 5.31
N LEU A 16 -4.19 -41.01 6.23
CA LEU A 16 -3.92 -40.36 7.51
C LEU A 16 -3.19 -39.03 7.33
N LEU A 17 -2.19 -38.96 6.44
CA LEU A 17 -1.41 -37.74 6.20
C LEU A 17 -2.24 -36.62 5.55
N MET A 18 -3.21 -36.99 4.70
CA MET A 18 -4.15 -36.03 4.10
C MET A 18 -5.18 -35.50 5.11
N ALA A 19 -5.50 -36.26 6.16
CA ALA A 19 -6.42 -35.82 7.22
C ALA A 19 -5.80 -34.80 8.19
N ILE A 20 -4.47 -34.68 8.22
CA ILE A 20 -3.73 -33.73 9.07
C ILE A 20 -3.29 -32.49 8.26
N HIS A 21 -3.54 -32.47 6.94
CA HIS A 21 -3.46 -31.23 6.17
C HIS A 21 -4.65 -30.36 6.54
N GLU A 22 -4.58 -29.71 7.70
CA GLU A 22 -5.26 -28.44 7.86
C GLU A 22 -4.75 -27.55 6.72
N PRO A 23 -5.65 -26.91 5.95
CA PRO A 23 -5.20 -25.91 4.98
C PRO A 23 -4.32 -24.94 5.78
N ALA A 24 -3.12 -24.67 5.27
CA ALA A 24 -2.31 -23.58 5.79
C ALA A 24 -3.10 -22.29 5.53
N VAL A 25 -4.04 -21.99 6.43
CA VAL A 25 -4.70 -20.71 6.47
C VAL A 25 -3.59 -19.80 6.90
N ALA A 26 -3.00 -19.08 5.94
CA ALA A 26 -2.18 -17.93 6.26
C ALA A 26 -3.07 -17.05 7.14
N GLN A 27 -2.81 -17.09 8.45
CA GLN A 27 -3.32 -16.08 9.35
C GLN A 27 -2.61 -14.82 8.86
N GLU A 28 -3.28 -14.07 7.99
CA GLU A 28 -3.03 -12.66 7.83
C GLU A 28 -3.17 -12.10 9.24
N ALA A 29 -2.04 -12.04 9.95
CA ALA A 29 -1.94 -11.18 11.10
C ALA A 29 -2.48 -9.85 10.58
N GLU A 30 -3.52 -9.35 11.24
CA GLU A 30 -4.15 -8.08 10.94
C GLU A 30 -3.09 -7.00 11.23
N GLU A 31 -2.12 -6.88 10.33
CA GLU A 31 -1.11 -5.85 10.31
C GLU A 31 -1.87 -4.61 9.90
N SER A 32 -2.44 -3.97 10.92
CA SER A 32 -3.09 -2.68 10.75
C SER A 32 -2.10 -1.80 10.01
N PRO A 33 -2.46 -1.24 8.84
CA PRO A 33 -1.54 -0.46 8.05
C PRO A 33 -0.97 0.68 8.90
N ASP A 34 0.33 0.91 8.77
CA ASP A 34 1.01 1.96 9.51
C ASP A 34 0.35 3.32 9.21
N VAL A 35 -0.29 3.91 10.22
CA VAL A 35 -1.00 5.17 10.07
C VAL A 35 -0.01 6.33 10.14
N VAL A 36 0.14 7.05 9.03
CA VAL A 36 0.94 8.29 8.98
C VAL A 36 0.03 9.50 9.19
N SER A 37 0.08 10.09 10.40
CA SER A 37 -0.73 11.27 10.73
C SER A 37 -0.13 12.58 10.22
N VAL A 38 -0.98 13.47 9.67
CA VAL A 38 -0.62 14.85 9.30
C VAL A 38 -1.39 15.84 10.16
N SER A 39 -0.69 16.62 10.99
CA SER A 39 -1.31 17.70 11.75
C SER A 39 -1.60 18.91 10.86
N TYR A 40 -2.76 19.53 11.09
CA TYR A 40 -3.17 20.76 10.40
C TYR A 40 -4.02 21.64 11.32
N ASP A 41 -4.00 22.94 11.05
CA ASP A 41 -4.91 23.92 11.64
C ASP A 41 -5.91 24.44 10.60
N ARG A 42 -7.02 25.04 11.05
CA ARG A 42 -7.99 25.65 10.10
C ARG A 42 -7.35 26.71 9.20
N GLN A 43 -6.33 27.40 9.70
CA GLN A 43 -5.60 28.42 8.94
C GLN A 43 -4.84 27.81 7.75
N ASP A 44 -4.48 26.53 7.83
CA ASP A 44 -3.89 25.81 6.71
C ASP A 44 -4.87 25.61 5.55
N LEU A 45 -6.18 25.73 5.80
CA LEU A 45 -7.21 25.55 4.79
C LEU A 45 -7.74 26.87 4.21
N SER A 46 -7.45 28.00 4.86
CA SER A 46 -7.94 29.32 4.47
C SER A 46 -6.89 30.24 3.84
N ASP A 47 -5.61 30.01 4.12
CA ASP A 47 -4.49 30.80 3.62
C ASP A 47 -3.76 30.01 2.51
N PRO A 48 -3.68 30.51 1.27
CA PRO A 48 -3.07 29.76 0.16
C PRO A 48 -1.62 29.33 0.39
N VAL A 49 -0.82 30.14 1.10
CA VAL A 49 0.58 29.83 1.40
C VAL A 49 0.65 28.71 2.44
N ARG A 50 -0.23 28.72 3.44
CA ARG A 50 -0.33 27.63 4.41
C ARG A 50 -0.92 26.36 3.80
N ALA A 51 -1.89 26.46 2.89
CA ALA A 51 -2.45 25.34 2.15
C ALA A 51 -1.40 24.63 1.30
N SER A 52 -0.55 25.40 0.61
CA SER A 52 0.61 24.84 -0.11
C SER A 52 1.57 24.11 0.84
N ARG A 53 1.86 24.66 2.02
CA ARG A 53 2.68 23.96 3.03
C ARG A 53 2.02 22.71 3.59
N LEU A 54 0.69 22.70 3.74
CA LEU A 54 -0.05 21.51 4.15
C LEU A 54 0.06 20.41 3.08
N LEU A 55 -0.06 20.76 1.79
CA LEU A 55 0.12 19.80 0.69
C LEU A 55 1.49 19.14 0.70
N VAL A 56 2.56 19.89 0.94
CA VAL A 56 3.92 19.31 1.06
C VAL A 56 4.00 18.31 2.23
N ARG A 57 3.28 18.54 3.33
CA ARG A 57 3.23 17.59 4.45
C ARG A 57 2.41 16.34 4.10
N ILE A 58 1.32 16.50 3.36
CA ILE A 58 0.49 15.41 2.86
C ILE A 58 1.28 14.54 1.88
N ASP A 59 1.96 15.14 0.91
CA ASP A 59 2.85 14.48 -0.06
C ASP A 59 3.91 13.64 0.66
N LYS A 60 4.64 14.24 1.62
CA LYS A 60 5.62 13.53 2.42
C LYS A 60 5.03 12.37 3.22
N ALA A 61 3.81 12.52 3.74
CA ALA A 61 3.12 11.46 4.48
C ALA A 61 2.67 10.32 3.55
N ALA A 62 2.18 10.65 2.36
CA ALA A 62 1.81 9.69 1.33
C ALA A 62 3.04 8.89 0.86
N LEU A 63 4.16 9.56 0.58
CA LEU A 63 5.42 8.89 0.26
C LEU A 63 5.85 7.93 1.37
N LYS A 64 5.78 8.35 2.63
CA LYS A 64 6.13 7.49 3.77
C LYS A 64 5.20 6.28 3.88
N ALA A 65 3.90 6.46 3.70
CA ALA A 65 2.93 5.37 3.69
C ALA A 65 3.19 4.37 2.56
N CYS A 66 3.75 4.83 1.44
CA CYS A 66 4.16 4.00 0.31
C CYS A 66 5.60 3.47 0.40
N GLY A 67 6.20 3.49 1.59
CA GLY A 67 7.51 2.87 1.85
C GLY A 67 8.72 3.77 1.62
N ALA A 68 8.54 5.07 1.36
CA ALA A 68 9.66 5.99 1.30
C ALA A 68 10.33 6.10 2.68
N MET A 69 11.63 5.82 2.72
CA MET A 69 12.44 5.88 3.93
C MET A 69 13.82 6.47 3.64
N ASN A 70 14.53 6.85 4.70
CA ASN A 70 15.88 7.37 4.58
C ASN A 70 16.83 6.27 4.04
N GLY A 71 17.75 6.65 3.15
CA GLY A 71 18.75 5.73 2.61
C GLY A 71 18.33 4.93 1.37
N LEU A 72 17.13 5.17 0.84
CA LEU A 72 16.75 4.63 -0.47
C LEU A 72 17.61 5.22 -1.59
N SER A 73 17.89 4.40 -2.60
CA SER A 73 18.54 4.89 -3.81
C SER A 73 17.62 5.87 -4.57
N ILE A 74 18.21 6.82 -5.29
CA ILE A 74 17.43 7.77 -6.12
C ILE A 74 16.49 7.05 -7.10
N PRO A 75 16.91 5.96 -7.80
CA PRO A 75 15.99 5.20 -8.65
C PRO A 75 14.79 4.61 -7.89
N THR A 76 15.02 4.06 -6.69
CA THR A 76 13.93 3.50 -5.86
C THR A 76 12.95 4.59 -5.42
N GLN A 77 13.46 5.75 -5.02
CA GLN A 77 12.64 6.88 -4.62
C GLN A 77 11.76 7.37 -5.77
N GLU A 78 12.31 7.45 -6.98
CA GLU A 78 11.57 7.87 -8.17
C GLU A 78 10.45 6.90 -8.53
N LEU A 79 10.66 5.59 -8.33
CA LEU A 79 9.61 4.58 -8.52
C LEU A 79 8.46 4.76 -7.54
N ILE A 80 8.74 5.10 -6.27
CA ILE A 80 7.71 5.37 -5.27
C ILE A 80 6.93 6.63 -5.64
N ILE A 81 7.62 7.72 -6.00
CA ILE A 81 7.00 9.00 -6.39
C ILE A 81 5.99 8.81 -7.53
N ARG A 82 6.32 7.94 -8.50
CA ARG A 82 5.46 7.65 -9.67
C ARG A 82 4.49 6.49 -9.47
N SER A 83 4.45 5.89 -8.28
CA SER A 83 3.61 4.71 -8.02
C SER A 83 2.14 5.09 -7.87
N ASP A 84 1.26 4.14 -8.20
CA ASP A 84 -0.18 4.28 -7.95
C ASP A 84 -0.47 4.44 -6.46
N CYS A 85 0.29 3.76 -5.59
CA CYS A 85 0.19 3.92 -4.14
C CYS A 85 0.31 5.40 -3.74
N HIS A 86 1.35 6.08 -4.22
CA HIS A 86 1.61 7.48 -3.87
C HIS A 86 0.48 8.38 -4.38
N HIS A 87 0.14 8.24 -5.66
CA HIS A 87 -0.92 9.00 -6.32
C HIS A 87 -2.27 8.85 -5.61
N GLU A 88 -2.72 7.61 -5.36
CA GLU A 88 -4.00 7.34 -4.73
C GLU A 88 -4.03 7.81 -3.27
N THR A 89 -2.96 7.57 -2.52
CA THR A 89 -2.86 7.98 -1.11
C THR A 89 -2.91 9.51 -0.99
N PHE A 90 -2.15 10.22 -1.83
CA PHE A 90 -2.15 11.67 -1.87
C PHE A 90 -3.53 12.23 -2.22
N ASN A 91 -4.13 11.78 -3.33
CA ASN A 91 -5.42 12.29 -3.80
C ASN A 91 -6.57 11.96 -2.85
N ARG A 92 -6.60 10.75 -2.28
CA ARG A 92 -7.59 10.38 -1.26
C ARG A 92 -7.47 11.26 -0.02
N THR A 93 -6.25 11.55 0.41
CA THR A 93 -6.02 12.41 1.59
C THR A 93 -6.46 13.85 1.31
N VAL A 94 -6.10 14.41 0.16
CA VAL A 94 -6.54 15.76 -0.24
C VAL A 94 -8.08 15.84 -0.33
N ALA A 95 -8.72 14.85 -0.95
CA ALA A 95 -10.18 14.80 -1.09
C ALA A 95 -10.90 14.78 0.27
N ALA A 96 -10.33 14.12 1.28
CA ALA A 96 -10.92 14.03 2.62
C ALA A 96 -11.08 15.40 3.32
N PHE A 97 -10.31 16.42 2.93
CA PHE A 97 -10.46 17.78 3.47
C PHE A 97 -11.66 18.54 2.92
N HIS A 98 -12.27 18.09 1.81
CA HIS A 98 -13.39 18.77 1.15
C HIS A 98 -13.13 20.27 0.90
N ASN A 99 -11.89 20.62 0.56
CA ASN A 99 -11.45 22.01 0.40
C ASN A 99 -11.06 22.28 -1.08
N PRO A 100 -11.74 23.23 -1.75
CA PRO A 100 -11.50 23.49 -3.17
C PRO A 100 -10.12 24.10 -3.44
N THR A 101 -9.61 24.95 -2.55
CA THR A 101 -8.26 25.53 -2.68
C THR A 101 -7.19 24.45 -2.60
N LEU A 102 -7.31 23.53 -1.64
CA LEU A 102 -6.39 22.41 -1.47
C LEU A 102 -6.41 21.48 -2.69
N THR A 103 -7.61 21.17 -3.19
CA THR A 103 -7.80 20.33 -4.38
C THR A 103 -7.18 20.96 -5.63
N HIS A 104 -7.40 22.26 -5.84
CA HIS A 104 -6.82 22.99 -6.97
C HIS A 104 -5.30 23.03 -6.92
N LEU A 105 -4.73 23.29 -5.74
CA LEU A 105 -3.28 23.30 -5.55
C LEU A 105 -2.67 21.90 -5.74
N ALA A 106 -3.36 20.84 -5.30
CA ALA A 106 -2.93 19.46 -5.45
C ALA A 106 -2.83 19.04 -6.92
N ALA A 107 -3.83 19.40 -7.74
CA ALA A 107 -3.83 19.11 -9.17
C ALA A 107 -2.65 19.73 -9.94
N ALA A 108 -2.05 20.80 -9.41
CA ALA A 108 -0.90 21.45 -10.03
C ALA A 108 0.44 20.75 -9.72
N ILE A 109 0.49 19.83 -8.75
CA ILE A 109 1.74 19.24 -8.25
C ILE A 109 1.81 17.71 -8.37
N ASP A 110 0.70 17.03 -8.69
CA ASP A 110 0.69 15.58 -8.87
C ASP A 110 1.49 15.16 -10.13
N PRO A 111 2.63 14.47 -9.99
CA PRO A 111 3.48 14.10 -11.10
C PRO A 111 3.03 12.80 -11.79
N TRP A 112 1.91 12.20 -11.39
CA TRP A 112 1.47 10.90 -11.90
C TRP A 112 1.18 10.92 -13.40
N VAL A 113 1.76 9.96 -14.11
CA VAL A 113 1.70 9.86 -15.58
C VAL A 113 0.75 8.73 -16.04
N GLY A 114 0.01 8.13 -15.11
CA GLY A 114 -0.84 6.99 -15.41
C GLY A 114 -0.09 5.66 -15.49
N PRO A 115 -0.82 4.53 -15.50
CA PRO A 115 -0.23 3.23 -15.80
C PRO A 115 0.34 3.29 -17.22
N ARG A 116 1.65 3.11 -17.37
CA ARG A 116 2.23 2.86 -18.68
C ARG A 116 1.83 1.45 -19.08
N THR A 117 0.73 1.32 -19.81
CA THR A 117 0.36 0.07 -20.46
C THR A 117 1.44 -0.32 -21.45
N GLN A 118 2.40 -1.13 -21.02
CA GLN A 118 3.12 -2.06 -21.87
C GLN A 118 3.92 -3.05 -21.02
N GLU A 119 3.29 -4.19 -20.74
CA GLU A 119 4.03 -5.45 -20.79
C GLU A 119 3.47 -6.26 -21.96
N PRO A 120 4.35 -6.82 -22.83
CA PRO A 120 3.95 -7.68 -23.95
C PRO A 120 3.40 -9.04 -23.50
#